data_AF-X1JT15-F1
#
_entry.id   AF-X1JT15-F1
#
_cell.length_a   1.000
_cell.length_b   1.000
_cell.length_c   1.000
_cell.angle_alpha   90.00
_cell.angle_beta   90.00
_cell.angle_gamma   90.00
#
_symmetry.space_group_name_H-M   'P 1'
#
loop_
_entity.id
_entity.type
_entity.pdbx_description
1 polymer ?
#
loop_
_entity_poly.entity_id
_entity_poly.type
_entity_poly.pdbx_seq_one_letter_code
_entity_poly.pdbx_strand_id
1 'polypeptide(L)'
;APYEMMQAMLRTQPKPKWMNEYEFGEKAQLDKQIWELQKKTYDYEMFEGLLYATDIPLEEAVAFTLKWLDFTNVEHHTDTDKQDITFEYNGIKALVEVEGTIKASDKGKVQQLAGWLTQEIEGGRRVEELQGFLVVNHYREKNPSERGDPLTPHAKQFLKFNRSRFFTTFFLFNIVKEVMNGLPKSEARRKVWEGETFGE
;
A
#
# COMPACT_ATOMS: atom_id res chain seq x y z
N ALA A 1 18.54 18.94 -12.37
CA ALA A 1 19.36 19.82 -13.27
C ALA A 1 20.71 20.18 -12.62
N PRO A 2 21.75 20.65 -13.36
CA PRO A 2 23.10 20.92 -12.80
C PRO A 2 23.13 21.86 -11.58
N TYR A 3 22.16 22.76 -11.48
CA TYR A 3 21.97 23.68 -10.36
C TYR A 3 21.59 22.98 -9.04
N GLU A 4 20.75 21.94 -9.09
CA GLU A 4 20.32 21.18 -7.91
C GLU A 4 21.45 20.32 -7.34
N MET A 5 22.29 19.74 -8.21
CA MET A 5 23.46 18.97 -7.77
C MET A 5 24.50 19.88 -7.07
N MET A 6 24.69 21.10 -7.56
CA MET A 6 25.58 22.09 -6.94
C MET A 6 25.05 22.58 -5.58
N GLN A 7 23.74 22.81 -5.46
CA GLN A 7 23.11 23.13 -4.18
C GLN A 7 23.18 21.97 -3.18
N ALA A 8 23.01 20.72 -3.64
CA ALA A 8 23.14 19.53 -2.79
C ALA A 8 24.57 19.41 -2.23
N MET A 9 25.60 19.65 -3.06
CA MET A 9 27.00 19.65 -2.64
C MET A 9 27.29 20.69 -1.54
N LEU A 10 26.78 21.92 -1.66
CA LEU A 10 26.97 22.98 -0.66
C LEU A 10 26.27 22.69 0.68
N ARG A 11 25.28 21.78 0.70
CA ARG A 11 24.54 21.37 1.90
C ARG A 11 25.16 20.17 2.64
N THR A 12 26.21 19.55 2.09
CA THR A 12 26.84 18.35 2.68
C THR A 12 27.71 18.64 3.90
N GLN A 13 28.09 19.90 4.15
CA GLN A 13 28.81 20.27 5.36
C GLN A 13 27.83 20.30 6.55
N PRO A 14 27.97 19.41 7.55
CA PRO A 14 27.08 19.40 8.70
C PRO A 14 27.22 20.72 9.46
N LYS A 15 26.10 21.41 9.67
CA LYS A 15 26.08 22.66 10.41
C LYS A 15 26.41 22.39 11.89
N PRO A 16 27.34 23.15 12.49
CA PRO A 16 27.55 23.10 13.93
C PRO A 16 26.26 23.46 14.70
N LYS A 17 26.00 22.81 15.84
CA LYS A 17 24.77 23.01 16.62
C LYS A 17 24.55 24.47 17.06
N TRP A 18 25.62 25.22 17.32
CA TRP A 18 25.55 26.63 17.72
C TRP A 18 25.04 27.57 16.62
N MET A 19 25.05 27.13 15.35
CA MET A 19 24.57 27.96 14.23
C MET A 19 23.06 28.23 14.31
N ASN A 20 22.32 27.42 15.06
CA ASN A 20 20.88 27.60 15.30
C ASN A 20 20.56 28.92 16.03
N GLU A 21 21.50 29.46 16.82
CA GLU A 21 21.35 30.75 17.51
C GLU A 21 21.35 31.95 16.54
N TYR A 22 21.83 31.75 15.32
CA TYR A 22 21.95 32.75 14.26
C TYR A 22 20.97 32.49 13.12
N GLU A 23 19.96 31.65 13.33
CA GLU A 23 18.96 31.37 12.33
C GLU A 23 18.07 32.59 12.07
N PHE A 24 17.94 32.97 10.79
CA PHE A 24 17.00 34.01 10.39
C PHE A 24 15.55 33.51 10.59
N GLY A 25 14.73 34.29 11.30
CA GLY A 25 13.33 33.92 11.57
C GLY A 25 12.52 33.66 10.28
N GLU A 26 12.75 34.44 9.23
CA GLU A 26 12.13 34.21 7.91
C GLU A 26 12.54 32.87 7.30
N LYS A 27 13.83 32.49 7.42
CA LYS A 27 14.32 31.19 6.94
C LYS A 27 13.69 30.03 7.72
N ALA A 28 13.57 30.15 9.05
CA ALA A 28 12.91 29.12 9.86
C ALA A 28 11.44 28.92 9.45
N GLN A 29 10.73 30.00 9.11
CA GLN A 29 9.36 29.91 8.57
C GLN A 29 9.33 29.22 7.20
N LEU A 30 10.26 29.55 6.30
CA LEU A 30 10.37 28.89 5.00
C LEU A 30 10.71 27.41 5.13
N ASP A 31 11.63 27.03 6.01
CA ASP A 31 11.99 25.63 6.25
C ASP A 31 10.80 24.83 6.80
N LYS A 32 9.99 25.43 7.67
CA LYS A 32 8.74 24.82 8.13
C LYS A 32 7.74 24.62 6.98
N GLN A 33 7.58 25.61 6.10
CA GLN A 33 6.71 25.48 4.93
C GLN A 33 7.21 24.39 3.96
N ILE A 34 8.53 24.33 3.71
CA ILE A 34 9.16 23.28 2.90
C ILE A 34 8.85 21.91 3.50
N TRP A 35 9.02 21.74 4.81
CA TRP A 35 8.75 20.49 5.50
C TRP A 35 7.26 20.08 5.40
N GLU A 36 6.34 21.02 5.59
CA GLU A 36 4.89 20.76 5.45
C GLU A 36 4.50 20.39 4.01
N LEU A 37 5.10 21.05 3.02
CA LEU A 37 4.89 20.73 1.60
C LEU A 37 5.49 19.37 1.24
N GLN A 38 6.70 19.06 1.69
CA GLN A 38 7.33 17.75 1.49
C GLN A 38 6.50 16.62 2.07
N LYS A 39 5.92 16.82 3.27
CA LYS A 39 5.02 15.85 3.87
C LYS A 39 3.77 15.62 3.02
N LYS A 40 3.17 16.68 2.46
CA LYS A 40 2.03 16.55 1.55
C LYS A 40 2.41 15.83 0.26
N THR A 41 3.56 16.15 -0.31
CA THR A 41 4.06 15.49 -1.52
C THR A 41 4.29 14.00 -1.28
N TYR A 42 4.85 13.63 -0.12
CA TYR A 42 5.04 12.23 0.25
C TYR A 42 3.74 11.42 0.25
N ASP A 43 2.64 11.98 0.77
CA ASP A 43 1.34 11.30 0.73
C ASP A 43 0.93 10.99 -0.73
N TYR A 44 1.11 11.95 -1.65
CA TYR A 44 0.81 11.75 -3.07
C TYR A 44 1.74 10.74 -3.74
N GLU A 45 3.05 10.78 -3.46
CA GLU A 45 4.02 9.82 -3.96
C GLU A 45 3.66 8.38 -3.53
N MET A 46 3.16 8.20 -2.30
CA MET A 46 2.67 6.91 -1.83
C MET A 46 1.44 6.44 -2.57
N PHE A 47 0.48 7.33 -2.85
CA PHE A 47 -0.68 6.97 -3.67
C PHE A 47 -0.28 6.65 -5.11
N GLU A 48 0.61 7.43 -5.72
CA GLU A 48 1.12 7.19 -7.07
C GLU A 48 1.90 5.87 -7.17
N GLY A 49 2.61 5.50 -6.11
CA GLY A 49 3.30 4.20 -5.99
C GLY A 49 2.37 3.01 -6.24
N LEU A 50 1.09 3.09 -5.86
CA LEU A 50 0.09 2.05 -6.15
C LEU A 50 -0.04 1.75 -7.66
N LEU A 51 0.29 2.71 -8.52
CA LEU A 51 0.15 2.55 -9.97
C LEU A 51 1.30 1.77 -10.59
N TYR A 52 2.52 1.87 -10.08
CA TYR A 52 3.71 1.39 -10.80
C TYR A 52 4.73 0.63 -9.94
N ALA A 53 4.67 0.76 -8.61
CA ALA A 53 5.65 0.13 -7.74
C ALA A 53 5.55 -1.41 -7.75
N THR A 54 6.60 -2.05 -7.26
CA THR A 54 6.69 -3.49 -7.00
C THR A 54 7.46 -3.72 -5.70
N ASP A 55 7.35 -4.92 -5.14
CA ASP A 55 8.09 -5.37 -3.96
C ASP A 55 7.87 -4.42 -2.76
N ILE A 56 8.89 -4.23 -1.92
CA ILE A 56 8.83 -3.42 -0.69
C ILE A 56 8.20 -2.03 -0.93
N PRO A 57 8.56 -1.24 -1.97
CA PRO A 57 7.90 0.03 -2.25
C PRO A 57 6.38 -0.08 -2.50
N LEU A 58 5.92 -1.16 -3.14
CA LEU A 58 4.50 -1.38 -3.37
C LEU A 58 3.78 -1.76 -2.07
N GLU A 59 4.39 -2.64 -1.28
CA GLU A 59 3.87 -3.03 0.03
C GLU A 59 3.73 -1.82 0.95
N GLU A 60 4.77 -0.96 1.00
CA GLU A 60 4.75 0.29 1.76
C GLU A 60 3.63 1.22 1.29
N ALA A 61 3.45 1.39 -0.02
CA ALA A 61 2.36 2.20 -0.59
C ALA A 61 0.97 1.67 -0.22
N VAL A 62 0.78 0.34 -0.25
CA VAL A 62 -0.49 -0.30 0.15
C VAL A 62 -0.73 -0.12 1.65
N ALA A 63 0.26 -0.39 2.50
CA ALA A 63 0.15 -0.23 3.95
C ALA A 63 -0.13 1.23 4.34
N PHE A 64 0.61 2.17 3.73
CA PHE A 64 0.38 3.60 3.89
C PHE A 64 -1.06 3.96 3.56
N THR A 65 -1.58 3.48 2.43
CA THR A 65 -2.94 3.79 1.97
C THR A 65 -4.00 3.20 2.91
N LEU A 66 -3.82 1.96 3.39
CA LEU A 66 -4.72 1.35 4.36
C LEU A 66 -4.76 2.15 5.68
N LYS A 67 -3.59 2.59 6.17
CA LYS A 67 -3.50 3.46 7.34
C LYS A 67 -4.14 4.82 7.10
N TRP A 68 -3.92 5.40 5.92
CA TRP A 68 -4.54 6.65 5.51
C TRP A 68 -6.06 6.54 5.41
N LEU A 69 -6.61 5.37 5.05
CA LEU A 69 -8.06 5.11 5.07
C LEU A 69 -8.61 4.85 6.49
N ASP A 70 -7.80 4.98 7.53
CA ASP A 70 -8.10 4.71 8.95
C ASP A 70 -8.48 3.24 9.24
N PHE A 71 -7.89 2.27 8.53
CA PHE A 71 -7.87 0.89 9.04
C PHE A 71 -7.00 0.82 10.31
N THR A 72 -7.33 -0.08 11.23
CA THR A 72 -6.63 -0.22 12.50
C THR A 72 -5.53 -1.29 12.43
N ASN A 73 -4.53 -1.20 13.31
CA ASN A 73 -3.46 -2.19 13.44
C ASN A 73 -2.78 -2.55 12.11
N VAL A 74 -2.57 -1.53 11.26
CA VAL A 74 -1.89 -1.69 9.96
C VAL A 74 -0.39 -1.84 10.21
N GLU A 75 0.16 -3.00 9.85
CA GLU A 75 1.56 -3.35 9.98
C GLU A 75 2.09 -3.85 8.63
N HIS A 76 3.22 -3.29 8.18
CA HIS A 76 4.01 -3.80 7.05
C HIS A 76 5.14 -4.65 7.60
N HIS A 77 5.16 -5.93 7.25
CA HIS A 77 6.19 -6.87 7.66
C HIS A 77 7.22 -7.00 6.53
N THR A 78 8.47 -6.62 6.79
CA THR A 78 9.58 -6.77 5.85
C THR A 78 10.34 -8.10 6.02
N ASP A 79 9.83 -8.99 6.87
CA ASP A 79 10.42 -10.28 7.18
C ASP A 79 9.81 -11.35 6.27
N THR A 80 10.63 -12.23 5.70
CA THR A 80 10.18 -13.25 4.74
C THR A 80 9.33 -14.35 5.35
N ASP A 81 9.33 -14.46 6.69
CA ASP A 81 8.58 -15.47 7.44
C ASP A 81 7.16 -15.02 7.83
N LYS A 82 6.68 -13.90 7.25
CA LYS A 82 5.35 -13.34 7.49
C LYS A 82 4.69 -12.89 6.19
N GLN A 83 3.37 -12.77 6.20
CA GLN A 83 2.63 -12.03 5.17
C GLN A 83 3.07 -10.55 5.12
N ASP A 84 3.03 -9.96 3.93
CA ASP A 84 3.52 -8.59 3.70
C ASP A 84 2.83 -7.56 4.60
N ILE A 85 1.49 -7.63 4.72
CA ILE A 85 0.73 -6.64 5.49
C ILE A 85 -0.33 -7.33 6.35
N THR A 86 -0.56 -6.78 7.54
CA THR A 86 -1.75 -7.07 8.34
C THR A 86 -2.50 -5.81 8.69
N PHE A 87 -3.82 -5.90 8.81
CA PHE A 87 -4.65 -4.83 9.36
C PHE A 87 -5.91 -5.41 10.00
N GLU A 88 -6.71 -4.58 10.66
CA GLU A 88 -7.99 -4.98 11.24
C GLU A 88 -9.15 -4.13 10.74
N TYR A 89 -10.31 -4.77 10.61
CA TYR A 89 -11.57 -4.12 10.30
C TYR A 89 -12.72 -4.84 11.03
N ASN A 90 -13.50 -4.09 11.81
CA ASN A 90 -14.62 -4.62 12.60
C ASN A 90 -14.22 -5.84 13.47
N GLY A 91 -13.01 -5.84 14.02
CA GLY A 91 -12.49 -6.92 14.87
C GLY A 91 -11.99 -8.16 14.12
N ILE A 92 -11.99 -8.15 12.78
CA ILE A 92 -11.47 -9.24 11.95
C ILE A 92 -10.06 -8.86 11.50
N LYS A 93 -9.11 -9.79 11.68
CA LYS A 93 -7.72 -9.63 11.25
C LYS A 93 -7.60 -9.98 9.77
N ALA A 94 -7.08 -9.05 8.99
CA ALA A 94 -6.75 -9.24 7.60
C ALA A 94 -5.27 -9.62 7.42
N LEU A 95 -5.02 -10.62 6.59
CA LEU A 95 -3.69 -11.00 6.13
C LEU A 95 -3.63 -10.67 4.65
N VAL A 96 -2.60 -9.93 4.24
CA VAL A 96 -2.49 -9.36 2.91
C VAL A 96 -1.19 -9.82 2.28
N GLU A 97 -1.31 -10.40 1.10
CA GLU A 97 -0.19 -10.69 0.20
C GLU A 97 -0.26 -9.70 -0.97
N VAL A 98 0.84 -9.02 -1.26
CA VAL A 98 0.96 -8.00 -2.30
C VAL A 98 1.86 -8.52 -3.42
N GLU A 99 1.41 -8.35 -4.67
CA GLU A 99 2.22 -8.71 -5.84
C GLU A 99 2.25 -7.58 -6.85
N GLY A 100 3.44 -7.03 -7.08
CA GLY A 100 3.73 -6.28 -8.29
C GLY A 100 4.20 -7.21 -9.39
N THR A 101 3.56 -7.22 -10.57
CA THR A 101 3.97 -8.12 -11.67
C THR A 101 3.72 -7.51 -13.06
N ILE A 102 4.50 -7.94 -14.06
CA ILE A 102 4.35 -7.53 -15.46
C ILE A 102 3.33 -8.40 -16.22
N LYS A 103 2.73 -9.39 -15.56
CA LYS A 103 1.73 -10.33 -16.09
C LYS A 103 0.50 -10.39 -15.17
N ALA A 104 -0.43 -11.29 -15.44
CA ALA A 104 -1.47 -11.64 -14.47
C ALA A 104 -0.87 -12.43 -13.29
N SER A 105 -1.42 -12.25 -12.09
CA SER A 105 -1.05 -13.01 -10.90
C SER A 105 -1.53 -14.46 -11.02
N ASP A 106 -0.67 -15.38 -10.61
CA ASP A 106 -0.93 -16.82 -10.67
C ASP A 106 -1.33 -17.40 -9.31
N LYS A 107 -1.62 -18.69 -9.30
CA LYS A 107 -2.07 -19.39 -8.09
C LYS A 107 -1.03 -19.40 -6.96
N GLY A 108 0.26 -19.19 -7.25
CA GLY A 108 1.34 -19.30 -6.28
C GLY A 108 1.16 -18.31 -5.13
N LYS A 109 0.82 -17.06 -5.44
CA LYS A 109 0.53 -16.03 -4.43
C LYS A 109 -0.71 -16.36 -3.60
N VAL A 110 -1.75 -16.93 -4.22
CA VAL A 110 -2.94 -17.37 -3.48
C VAL A 110 -2.60 -18.53 -2.52
N GLN A 111 -1.69 -19.42 -2.90
CA GLN A 111 -1.22 -20.51 -2.05
C GLN A 111 -0.38 -20.01 -0.87
N GLN A 112 0.47 -19.00 -1.08
CA GLN A 112 1.22 -18.35 -0.01
C GLN A 112 0.25 -17.75 1.03
N LEU A 113 -0.73 -16.97 0.56
CA LEU A 113 -1.78 -16.41 1.42
C LEU A 113 -2.57 -17.48 2.19
N ALA A 114 -2.93 -18.59 1.55
CA ALA A 114 -3.61 -19.70 2.21
C ALA A 114 -2.74 -20.37 3.29
N GLY A 115 -1.43 -20.44 3.06
CA GLY A 115 -0.45 -20.89 4.06
C GLY A 115 -0.48 -20.03 5.32
N TRP A 116 -0.44 -18.71 5.16
CA TRP A 116 -0.50 -17.77 6.29
C TRP A 116 -1.80 -17.87 7.09
N LEU A 117 -2.94 -17.99 6.40
CA LEU A 117 -4.23 -18.21 7.05
C LEU A 117 -4.23 -19.52 7.86
N THR A 118 -3.66 -20.59 7.29
CA THR A 118 -3.57 -21.90 7.96
C THR A 118 -2.72 -21.80 9.22
N GLN A 119 -1.58 -21.10 9.17
CA GLN A 119 -0.71 -20.90 10.34
C GLN A 119 -1.41 -20.16 11.48
N GLU A 120 -2.19 -19.10 11.21
CA GLU A 120 -2.97 -18.40 12.24
C GLU A 120 -4.04 -19.32 12.86
N ILE A 121 -4.68 -20.16 12.05
CA ILE A 121 -5.69 -21.12 12.52
C ILE A 121 -5.05 -22.20 13.39
N GLU A 122 -3.91 -22.76 12.97
CA GLU A 122 -3.13 -23.72 13.76
C GLU A 122 -2.59 -23.09 15.06
N GLY A 123 -2.32 -21.78 15.04
CA GLY A 123 -2.00 -20.97 16.21
C GLY A 123 -3.17 -20.71 17.17
N GLY A 124 -4.37 -21.21 16.85
CA GLY A 124 -5.55 -21.17 17.72
C GLY A 124 -6.58 -20.07 17.39
N ARG A 125 -6.37 -19.32 16.31
CA ARG A 125 -7.36 -18.33 15.85
C ARG A 125 -8.51 -19.00 15.12
N ARG A 126 -9.72 -18.46 15.23
CA ARG A 126 -10.89 -19.00 14.51
C ARG A 126 -10.95 -18.47 13.08
N VAL A 127 -11.51 -19.27 12.17
CA VAL A 127 -11.61 -18.91 10.74
C VAL A 127 -12.41 -17.62 10.54
N GLU A 128 -13.48 -17.42 11.31
CA GLU A 128 -14.32 -16.22 11.26
C GLU A 128 -13.62 -14.93 11.75
N GLU A 129 -12.46 -15.05 12.38
CA GLU A 129 -11.65 -13.92 12.87
C GLU A 129 -10.57 -13.51 11.84
N LEU A 130 -10.56 -14.16 10.67
CA LEU A 130 -9.55 -13.99 9.63
C LEU A 130 -10.16 -13.64 8.27
N GLN A 131 -9.47 -12.80 7.52
CA GLN A 131 -9.75 -12.56 6.10
C GLN A 131 -8.44 -12.44 5.31
N GLY A 132 -8.25 -13.32 4.33
CA GLY A 132 -7.15 -13.18 3.38
C GLY A 132 -7.46 -12.17 2.28
N PHE A 133 -6.48 -11.36 1.90
CA PHE A 133 -6.51 -10.48 0.74
C PHE A 133 -5.30 -10.71 -0.16
N LEU A 134 -5.55 -10.87 -1.45
CA LEU A 134 -4.52 -10.77 -2.48
C LEU A 134 -4.61 -9.38 -3.14
N VAL A 135 -3.52 -8.63 -3.11
CA VAL A 135 -3.43 -7.28 -3.68
C VAL A 135 -2.47 -7.27 -4.86
N VAL A 136 -2.95 -6.90 -6.05
CA VAL A 136 -2.13 -7.08 -7.28
C VAL A 136 -1.98 -5.80 -8.09
N ASN A 137 -0.72 -5.41 -8.32
CA ASN A 137 -0.32 -4.45 -9.33
C ASN A 137 0.12 -5.18 -10.61
N HIS A 138 -0.86 -5.72 -11.33
CA HIS A 138 -0.70 -6.49 -12.57
C HIS A 138 -0.34 -5.57 -13.75
N TYR A 139 0.39 -6.11 -14.73
CA TYR A 139 0.86 -5.37 -15.92
C TYR A 139 1.37 -3.96 -15.58
N ARG A 140 2.14 -3.81 -14.50
CA ARG A 140 2.50 -2.50 -13.90
C ARG A 140 3.23 -1.54 -14.85
N GLU A 141 3.84 -2.07 -15.90
CA GLU A 141 4.53 -1.31 -16.96
C GLU A 141 3.57 -0.67 -17.98
N LYS A 142 2.28 -1.01 -17.93
CA LYS A 142 1.23 -0.48 -18.81
C LYS A 142 0.35 0.52 -18.07
N ASN A 143 -0.22 1.45 -18.84
CA ASN A 143 -1.27 2.33 -18.34
C ASN A 143 -2.43 1.47 -17.77
N PRO A 144 -3.00 1.81 -16.61
CA PRO A 144 -4.15 1.08 -16.05
C PRO A 144 -5.29 0.79 -17.03
N SER A 145 -5.57 1.70 -17.97
CA SER A 145 -6.62 1.50 -18.98
C SER A 145 -6.32 0.42 -20.04
N GLU A 146 -5.06 -0.02 -20.12
CA GLU A 146 -4.56 -0.99 -21.11
C GLU A 146 -4.23 -2.35 -20.47
N ARG A 147 -4.44 -2.50 -19.15
CA ARG A 147 -4.14 -3.73 -18.43
C ARG A 147 -5.18 -4.80 -18.75
N GLY A 148 -4.70 -6.04 -18.88
CA GLY A 148 -5.55 -7.20 -19.06
C GLY A 148 -6.16 -7.67 -17.74
N ASP A 149 -6.63 -8.92 -17.71
CA ASP A 149 -7.14 -9.54 -16.50
C ASP A 149 -6.05 -9.61 -15.41
N PRO A 150 -6.28 -9.14 -14.17
CA PRO A 150 -5.28 -9.19 -13.12
C PRO A 150 -4.93 -10.60 -12.65
N LEU A 151 -5.81 -11.57 -12.88
CA LEU A 151 -5.69 -12.90 -12.33
C LEU A 151 -5.81 -13.95 -13.42
N THR A 152 -4.97 -14.98 -13.33
CA THR A 152 -5.19 -16.20 -14.12
C THR A 152 -6.51 -16.88 -13.73
N PRO A 153 -7.17 -17.63 -14.63
CA PRO A 153 -8.39 -18.38 -14.30
C PRO A 153 -8.23 -19.30 -13.08
N HIS A 154 -7.06 -19.94 -12.96
CA HIS A 154 -6.74 -20.79 -11.81
C HIS A 154 -6.59 -19.99 -10.51
N ALA A 155 -5.98 -18.80 -10.53
CA ALA A 155 -5.90 -17.94 -9.34
C ALA A 155 -7.31 -17.55 -8.84
N LYS A 156 -8.22 -17.19 -9.75
CA LYS A 156 -9.63 -16.89 -9.41
C LYS A 156 -10.33 -18.08 -8.74
N GLN A 157 -10.15 -19.29 -9.28
CA GLN A 157 -10.70 -20.52 -8.68
C GLN A 157 -10.15 -20.75 -7.26
N PHE A 158 -8.85 -20.56 -7.06
CA PHE A 158 -8.22 -20.74 -5.75
C PHE A 158 -8.65 -19.68 -4.73
N LEU A 159 -8.83 -18.42 -5.14
CA LEU A 159 -9.34 -17.38 -4.24
C LEU A 159 -10.76 -17.72 -3.77
N LYS A 160 -11.63 -18.17 -4.70
CA LYS A 160 -12.98 -18.64 -4.38
C LYS A 160 -12.95 -19.83 -3.41
N PHE A 161 -12.09 -20.81 -3.64
CA PHE A 161 -11.95 -21.98 -2.78
C PHE A 161 -11.51 -21.61 -1.36
N ASN A 162 -10.52 -20.73 -1.22
CA ASN A 162 -9.99 -20.28 0.07
C ASN A 162 -10.84 -19.19 0.75
N ARG A 163 -11.91 -18.70 0.09
CA ARG A 163 -12.72 -17.55 0.55
C ARG A 163 -11.90 -16.28 0.81
N SER A 164 -10.79 -16.15 0.10
CA SER A 164 -9.94 -14.96 0.13
C SER A 164 -10.50 -13.90 -0.82
N ARG A 165 -10.33 -12.64 -0.44
CA ARG A 165 -10.71 -11.49 -1.25
C ARG A 165 -9.53 -11.03 -2.08
N PHE A 166 -9.83 -10.17 -3.03
CA PHE A 166 -8.85 -9.65 -3.96
C PHE A 166 -9.16 -8.20 -4.27
N PHE A 167 -8.15 -7.39 -4.51
CA PHE A 167 -8.30 -6.12 -5.22
C PHE A 167 -6.99 -5.73 -5.89
N THR A 168 -7.08 -4.93 -6.94
CA THR A 168 -5.95 -4.31 -7.62
C THR A 168 -5.50 -3.05 -6.89
N THR A 169 -4.23 -2.71 -7.02
CA THR A 169 -3.73 -1.43 -6.49
C THR A 169 -4.33 -0.23 -7.23
N PHE A 170 -4.75 -0.41 -8.50
CA PHE A 170 -5.48 0.62 -9.23
C PHE A 170 -6.89 0.86 -8.66
N PHE A 171 -7.59 -0.20 -8.24
CA PHE A 171 -8.85 -0.07 -7.49
C PHE A 171 -8.64 0.73 -6.20
N LEU A 172 -7.61 0.39 -5.41
CA LEU A 172 -7.28 1.11 -4.19
C LEU A 172 -6.94 2.60 -4.46
N PHE A 173 -6.18 2.88 -5.51
CA PHE A 173 -5.88 4.24 -5.96
C PHE A 173 -7.13 5.03 -6.34
N ASN A 174 -8.08 4.42 -7.05
CA ASN A 174 -9.34 5.08 -7.39
C ASN A 174 -10.18 5.38 -6.15
N ILE A 175 -10.18 4.50 -5.15
CA ILE A 175 -10.81 4.78 -3.85
C ILE A 175 -10.17 6.00 -3.17
N VAL A 176 -8.84 6.13 -3.20
CA VAL A 176 -8.16 7.33 -2.69
C VAL A 176 -8.67 8.58 -3.40
N LYS A 177 -8.76 8.57 -4.73
CA LYS A 177 -9.31 9.70 -5.50
C LYS A 177 -10.76 10.00 -5.14
N GLU A 178 -11.60 8.99 -4.94
CA GLU A 178 -12.98 9.18 -4.49
C GLU A 178 -13.04 9.85 -3.12
N VAL A 179 -12.20 9.42 -2.16
CA VAL A 179 -12.12 10.05 -0.82
C VAL A 179 -11.66 11.49 -0.91
N MET A 180 -10.64 11.78 -1.73
CA MET A 180 -10.19 13.16 -1.97
C MET A 180 -11.28 14.03 -2.60
N ASN A 181 -12.22 13.42 -3.34
CA ASN A 181 -13.39 14.08 -3.92
C ASN A 181 -14.63 14.06 -3.02
N GLY A 182 -14.49 13.65 -1.76
CA GLY A 182 -15.54 13.75 -0.74
C GLY A 182 -16.21 12.43 -0.34
N LEU A 183 -15.78 11.28 -0.87
CA LEU A 183 -16.25 9.99 -0.35
C LEU A 183 -15.83 9.83 1.12
N PRO A 184 -16.75 9.50 2.05
CA PRO A 184 -16.38 9.23 3.43
C PRO A 184 -15.41 8.04 3.53
N LYS A 185 -14.34 8.16 4.32
CA LYS A 185 -13.40 7.05 4.53
C LYS A 185 -14.06 5.78 5.09
N SER A 186 -15.16 5.91 5.84
CA SER A 186 -15.96 4.75 6.30
C SER A 186 -16.52 3.93 5.14
N GLU A 187 -17.00 4.59 4.09
CA GLU A 187 -17.48 3.93 2.88
C GLU A 187 -16.32 3.37 2.05
N ALA A 188 -15.22 4.12 1.95
CA ALA A 188 -13.99 3.65 1.32
C ALA A 188 -13.47 2.36 1.95
N ARG A 189 -13.42 2.29 3.30
CA ARG A 189 -13.04 1.07 4.03
C ARG A 189 -13.98 -0.09 3.73
N ARG A 190 -15.29 0.15 3.62
CA ARG A 190 -16.26 -0.89 3.22
C ARG A 190 -15.94 -1.44 1.82
N LYS A 191 -15.68 -0.56 0.84
CA LYS A 191 -15.31 -0.96 -0.54
C LYS A 191 -14.01 -1.77 -0.56
N VAL A 192 -12.97 -1.31 0.13
CA VAL A 192 -11.69 -2.05 0.25
C VAL A 192 -11.91 -3.40 0.91
N TRP A 193 -12.69 -3.45 1.99
CA TRP A 193 -12.99 -4.69 2.68
C TRP A 193 -13.68 -5.67 1.75
N GLU A 194 -14.73 -5.27 1.04
CA GLU A 194 -15.46 -6.10 0.07
C GLU A 194 -14.57 -6.61 -1.07
N GLY A 195 -13.59 -5.81 -1.48
CA GLY A 195 -12.69 -6.12 -2.58
C GLY A 195 -13.37 -6.04 -3.94
N GLU A 196 -12.64 -6.44 -4.98
CA GLU A 196 -13.15 -6.55 -6.34
C GLU A 196 -13.81 -7.90 -6.57
N THR A 197 -14.90 -7.90 -7.34
CA THR A 197 -15.58 -9.13 -7.76
C THR A 197 -14.87 -9.74 -8.95
N PHE A 198 -14.73 -11.07 -8.95
CA PHE A 198 -14.37 -11.81 -10.16
C PHE A 198 -15.54 -11.68 -11.15
N GLY A 199 -15.30 -11.14 -12.36
CA GLY A 199 -16.23 -11.38 -13.47
C GLY A 199 -16.45 -12.89 -13.61
N GLU A 200 -17.72 -13.30 -13.77
CA GLU A 200 -18.09 -14.70 -14.01
C GLU A 200 -17.44 -15.25 -15.28
#